data_AF-A0A6B2DDG0-F1
#
_entry.id   AF-A0A6B2DDG0-F1
#
_cell.length_a   1.000
_cell.length_b   1.000
_cell.length_c   1.000
_cell.angle_alpha   90.00
_cell.angle_beta   90.00
_cell.angle_gamma   90.00
#
_symmetry.space_group_name_H-M   'P 1'
#
loop_
_entity.id
_entity.type
_entity.pdbx_description
1 polymer ?
#
loop_
_entity_poly.entity_id
_entity_poly.type
_entity_poly.pdbx_seq_one_letter_code
_entity_poly.pdbx_strand_id
1 'polypeptide(L)' 'MRPLISTTDLAAALAGPATGRPVVLDVRWRLAGPPGAESYREGHLPGAVFVDL' A
#
# COMPACT_ATOMS: atom_id res chain seq x y z
N MET A 1 15.41 13.78 -3.54
CA MET A 1 14.34 12.96 -2.94
C MET A 1 13.06 13.16 -3.73
N ARG A 2 12.35 12.09 -4.10
CA ARG A 2 11.03 12.15 -4.75
C ARG A 2 10.03 11.48 -3.80
N PRO A 3 9.29 12.24 -2.99
CA PRO A 3 8.39 11.68 -1.96
C PRO A 3 7.07 11.15 -2.56
N LEU A 4 6.87 11.29 -3.87
CA LEU A 4 5.69 10.84 -4.60
C LEU A 4 6.12 9.89 -5.70
N ILE A 5 5.27 8.89 -5.97
CA ILE A 5 5.41 7.90 -7.03
C ILE A 5 4.10 7.83 -7.80
N SER A 6 4.16 7.62 -9.12
CA SER A 6 2.96 7.38 -9.93
C SER A 6 2.46 5.93 -9.75
N THR A 7 1.20 5.67 -10.07
CA THR A 7 0.65 4.31 -10.05
C THR A 7 1.35 3.39 -11.04
N THR A 8 1.71 3.89 -12.22
CA THR A 8 2.45 3.15 -13.26
C THR A 8 3.85 2.77 -12.80
N ASP A 9 4.59 3.71 -12.19
CA ASP A 9 5.94 3.44 -11.70
C ASP A 9 5.93 2.47 -10.53
N LEU A 10 4.93 2.59 -9.64
CA LEU A 10 4.74 1.64 -8.55
C LEU A 10 4.46 0.23 -9.08
N ALA A 11 3.58 0.09 -10.07
CA ALA A 11 3.27 -1.20 -10.68
C ALA A 11 4.51 -1.84 -11.32
N ALA A 12 5.32 -1.04 -12.04
CA ALA A 12 6.59 -1.50 -12.62
C ALA A 12 7.58 -1.96 -11.54
N ALA A 13 7.71 -1.21 -10.45
CA ALA A 13 8.59 -1.58 -9.33
C ALA A 13 8.14 -2.88 -8.64
N LEU A 14 6.82 -3.08 -8.49
CA LEU A 14 6.25 -4.31 -7.91
C LEU A 14 6.44 -5.53 -8.81
N ALA A 15 6.41 -5.37 -10.12
CA ALA A 15 6.71 -6.43 -11.08
C ALA A 15 8.21 -6.78 -11.18
N GLY A 16 9.08 -5.90 -10.69
CA GLY A 16 10.54 -6.03 -10.76
C GLY A 16 11.14 -7.07 -9.81
N PRO A 17 12.48 -7.23 -9.83
CA PRO A 17 13.22 -8.16 -8.98
C PRO A 17 13.03 -7.90 -7.48
N ALA A 18 13.11 -8.96 -6.67
CA ALA A 18 12.93 -8.87 -5.22
C ALA A 18 13.93 -7.91 -4.53
N THR A 19 15.16 -7.82 -5.03
CA THR A 19 16.24 -6.98 -4.46
C THR A 19 16.00 -5.47 -4.57
N GLY A 20 14.95 -5.02 -5.27
CA GLY A 20 14.55 -3.61 -5.37
C GLY A 20 13.05 -3.37 -5.26
N ARG A 21 12.28 -4.41 -4.92
CA ARG A 21 10.82 -4.32 -4.82
C ARG A 21 10.42 -3.58 -3.53
N PRO A 22 9.60 -2.53 -3.60
CA PRO A 22 9.15 -1.84 -2.41
C PRO A 22 8.13 -2.68 -1.63
N VAL A 23 8.07 -2.47 -0.32
CA VAL A 23 6.94 -2.90 0.52
C VAL A 23 5.88 -1.81 0.49
N VAL A 24 4.63 -2.17 0.19
CA VAL A 24 3.50 -1.24 0.19
C VAL A 24 2.81 -1.31 1.54
N LEU A 25 2.61 -0.16 2.18
CA LEU A 25 1.86 -0.04 3.43
C LEU A 25 0.49 0.57 3.15
N ASP A 26 -0.57 -0.12 3.56
CA ASP A 26 -1.91 0.47 3.61
C ASP A 26 -2.11 1.10 4.99
N VAL A 27 -1.96 2.42 5.03
CA VAL A 27 -2.06 3.26 6.23
C VAL A 27 -3.43 3.96 6.34
N ARG A 28 -4.46 3.38 5.70
CA ARG A 28 -5.81 3.98 5.71
C ARG A 28 -6.35 4.12 7.12
N TRP A 29 -6.86 5.32 7.41
CA TRP A 29 -7.48 5.65 8.69
C TRP A 29 -8.63 6.63 8.47
N ARG A 30 -9.63 6.61 9.36
CA ARG A 30 -10.82 7.47 9.30
C ARG A 30 -11.15 7.99 10.70
N LEU A 31 -11.38 9.29 10.86
CA LEU A 31 -11.66 9.94 12.15
C LEU A 31 -12.94 9.44 12.86
N ALA A 32 -13.98 9.11 12.09
CA ALA A 32 -15.28 8.65 12.61
C ALA A 32 -15.81 7.42 11.86
N GLY A 33 -14.94 6.74 11.11
CA GLY A 33 -15.33 5.66 10.20
C GLY A 33 -15.09 4.26 10.78
N PRO A 34 -15.56 3.21 10.08
CA PRO A 34 -15.25 1.85 10.47
C PRO A 34 -13.74 1.58 10.40
N PRO A 35 -13.22 0.64 11.22
CA PRO A 35 -11.79 0.33 11.28
C PRO A 35 -11.18 0.05 9.89
N GLY A 36 -9.98 0.58 9.64
CA GLY A 36 -9.30 0.44 8.34
C GLY A 36 -9.02 -1.01 7.93
N ALA A 37 -8.85 -1.90 8.91
CA ALA A 37 -8.55 -3.31 8.71
C ALA A 37 -9.64 -4.06 7.92
N GLU A 38 -10.91 -3.69 8.06
CA GLU A 38 -12.00 -4.32 7.29
C GLU A 38 -11.92 -3.93 5.81
N SER A 39 -11.80 -2.64 5.52
CA SER A 39 -11.61 -2.18 4.14
C SER A 39 -10.33 -2.75 3.51
N TYR A 40 -9.25 -2.92 4.27
CA TYR A 40 -8.05 -3.62 3.78
C TYR A 40 -8.38 -5.07 3.38
N ARG A 41 -9.08 -5.83 4.24
CA ARG A 41 -9.47 -7.22 3.94
C ARG A 41 -10.40 -7.33 2.72
N GLU A 42 -11.28 -6.36 2.52
CA GLU A 42 -12.15 -6.28 1.34
C GLU A 42 -11.36 -6.03 0.05
N GLY A 43 -10.31 -5.22 0.11
CA GLY A 43 -9.48 -4.92 -1.04
C GLY A 43 -8.23 -4.11 -0.71
N HIS A 44 -7.09 -4.64 -1.12
CA HIS A 44 -5.77 -4.02 -1.03
C HIS A 44 -4.87 -4.44 -2.21
N LEU A 45 -3.76 -3.73 -2.40
CA LEU A 45 -2.78 -4.10 -3.42
C LEU A 45 -2.09 -5.43 -3.04
N PRO A 46 -1.78 -6.31 -4.03
CA PRO A 46 -1.11 -7.57 -3.74
C PRO A 46 0.20 -7.39 -2.97
N GLY A 47 0.32 -8.08 -1.83
CA GLY A 47 1.50 -8.01 -0.97
C GLY A 47 1.63 -6.74 -0.13
N ALA A 48 0.65 -5.83 -0.16
CA ALA A 48 0.60 -4.73 0.78
C ALA A 48 0.44 -5.25 2.22
N VAL A 49 0.85 -4.44 3.20
CA VAL A 49 0.69 -4.72 4.62
C VAL A 49 -0.17 -3.61 5.23
N PHE A 50 -1.24 -3.99 5.92
CA PHE A 50 -2.03 -3.05 6.70
C PHE A 50 -1.24 -2.58 7.92
N VAL A 51 -1.25 -1.27 8.18
CA VAL A 51 -0.66 -0.66 9.37
C VAL A 51 -1.75 0.09 10.11
N ASP A 52 -1.93 -0.27 11.38
CA ASP A 52 -2.87 0.41 12.28
C ASP A 52 -2.21 1.67 12.84
N LEU A 53 -2.78 2.84 12.50
CA LEU A 53 -2.36 4.17 12.95
C LEU A 53 -3.26 4.65 14.08
#